data_AF-A0A7V5CN64-F1
#
_entry.id   AF-A0A7V5CN64-F1
#
_cell.length_a   1.000
_cell.length_b   1.000
_cell.length_c   1.000
_cell.angle_alpha   90.00
_cell.angle_beta   90.00
_cell.angle_gamma   90.00
#
_symmetry.space_group_name_H-M   'P 1'
#
loop_
_entity.id
_entity.type
_entity.pdbx_description
1 polymer ?
#
loop_
_entity_poly.entity_id
_entity_poly.type
_entity_poly.pdbx_seq_one_letter_code
_entity_poly.pdbx_strand_id
1 'polypeptide(L)'
;MAFGTIGRQRQSDFRRLSHSISNGGRNPTDDKGRRHGHLLALGYETDNLIPSLRGSGGAQDFFTVRDIKWWKSSRSGDQCGTDGPTRNLASSQICCVNFMLPLASAPGALTELS
;
A
#
# COMPACT_ATOMS: atom_id res chain seq x y z
N MET A 1 -11.48 -20.27 14.45
CA MET A 1 -10.50 -19.19 14.20
C MET A 1 -11.20 -18.06 13.46
N ALA A 2 -11.08 -16.81 13.93
CA ALA A 2 -11.69 -15.68 13.24
C ALA A 2 -10.93 -15.36 11.94
N PHE A 3 -11.63 -15.29 10.81
CA PHE A 3 -11.07 -15.02 9.47
C PHE A 3 -10.08 -13.83 9.45
N GLY A 4 -10.33 -12.80 10.27
CA GLY A 4 -9.44 -11.63 10.37
C GLY A 4 -8.03 -11.93 10.87
N THR A 5 -7.82 -12.95 11.70
CA THR A 5 -6.48 -13.31 12.20
C THR A 5 -5.62 -13.94 11.10
N ILE A 6 -6.21 -14.83 10.31
CA ILE A 6 -5.53 -15.49 9.19
C ILE A 6 -5.18 -14.45 8.10
N GLY A 7 -6.11 -13.56 7.77
CA GLY A 7 -5.88 -12.49 6.79
C GLY A 7 -4.73 -11.56 7.18
N ARG A 8 -4.71 -11.10 8.43
CA ARG A 8 -3.62 -10.25 8.95
C ARG A 8 -2.26 -10.96 8.90
N GLN A 9 -2.22 -12.25 9.24
CA GLN A 9 -0.98 -13.03 9.18
C GLN A 9 -0.47 -13.14 7.74
N ARG A 10 -1.34 -13.51 6.79
CA ARG A 10 -0.96 -13.62 5.37
C ARG A 10 -0.48 -12.29 4.79
N GLN A 11 -1.13 -11.18 5.15
CA GLN A 11 -0.70 -9.83 4.73
C GLN A 11 0.68 -9.48 5.31
N SER A 12 0.92 -9.84 6.58
CA SER A 12 2.24 -9.69 7.22
C SER A 12 3.32 -10.49 6.48
N ASP A 13 3.04 -11.75 6.18
CA ASP A 13 4.01 -12.63 5.51
C ASP A 13 4.29 -12.19 4.07
N PHE A 14 3.26 -11.86 3.29
CA PHE A 14 3.43 -11.33 1.93
C PHE A 14 4.38 -10.13 1.94
N ARG A 15 4.15 -9.15 2.80
CA ARG A 15 5.03 -7.99 2.87
C ARG A 15 6.46 -8.36 3.27
N ARG A 16 6.62 -9.14 4.35
CA ARG A 16 7.94 -9.51 4.88
C ARG A 16 8.78 -10.26 3.85
N LEU A 17 8.14 -11.13 3.06
CA LEU A 17 8.78 -12.02 2.09
C LEU A 17 8.87 -11.41 0.68
N SER A 18 8.11 -10.36 0.40
CA SER A 18 8.07 -9.75 -0.94
C SER A 18 9.39 -9.08 -1.28
N HIS A 19 10.05 -9.58 -2.32
CA HIS A 19 11.26 -8.97 -2.89
C HIS A 19 10.99 -7.64 -3.59
N SER A 20 9.76 -7.41 -4.03
CA SER A 20 9.35 -6.22 -4.77
C SER A 20 9.08 -5.01 -3.87
N ILE A 21 8.80 -5.20 -2.57
CA ILE A 21 8.68 -4.11 -1.59
C ILE A 21 10.06 -3.73 -1.05
N SER A 22 10.33 -2.44 -0.87
CA SER A 22 11.61 -1.95 -0.32
C SER A 22 11.83 -2.39 1.13
N ASN A 23 13.07 -2.42 1.60
CA ASN A 23 13.36 -2.76 3.00
C ASN A 23 12.60 -1.86 4.00
N GLY A 24 12.41 -0.57 3.69
CA GLY A 24 11.61 0.33 4.52
C GLY A 24 10.12 -0.05 4.52
N GLY A 25 9.56 -0.30 3.33
CA GLY A 25 8.18 -0.77 3.17
C GLY A 25 7.87 -2.08 3.89
N ARG A 26 8.88 -2.96 4.09
CA ARG A 26 8.72 -4.25 4.80
C ARG A 26 8.58 -4.12 6.31
N ASN A 27 8.90 -2.98 6.90
CA ASN A 27 8.98 -2.78 8.34
C ASN A 27 7.89 -1.84 8.86
N PRO A 28 6.66 -2.35 9.09
CA PRO A 28 5.53 -1.50 9.46
C PRO A 28 5.62 -1.01 10.90
N THR A 29 5.45 0.30 11.07
CA THR A 29 5.29 0.97 12.36
C THR A 29 4.02 1.82 12.32
N ASP A 30 3.36 2.01 13.47
CA ASP A 30 2.41 3.10 13.64
C ASP A 30 3.10 4.41 14.06
N ASP A 31 2.31 5.47 14.14
CA ASP A 31 2.71 6.80 14.61
C ASP A 31 3.22 6.81 16.06
N LYS A 32 2.95 5.73 16.81
CA LYS A 32 3.39 5.49 18.20
C LYS A 32 4.54 4.50 18.27
N GLY A 33 5.13 4.10 17.14
CA GLY A 33 6.22 3.13 17.06
C GLY A 33 5.83 1.68 17.33
N ARG A 34 4.55 1.35 17.48
CA ARG A 34 4.08 -0.04 17.65
C ARG A 34 4.09 -0.77 16.32
N ARG A 35 4.59 -2.00 16.37
CA ARG A 35 4.65 -2.89 15.20
C ARG A 35 3.33 -3.58 14.99
N HIS A 36 2.51 -3.02 14.12
CA HIS A 36 1.34 -3.71 13.59
C HIS A 36 1.74 -4.40 12.29
N GLY A 37 2.17 -5.65 12.43
CA GLY A 37 2.75 -6.47 11.36
C GLY A 37 1.88 -6.66 10.11
N HIS A 38 0.61 -6.23 10.11
CA HIS A 38 -0.31 -6.28 8.95
C HIS A 38 -0.56 -4.90 8.30
N LEU A 39 -0.31 -3.78 8.99
CA LEU A 39 -0.46 -2.42 8.44
C LEU A 39 0.71 -2.04 7.54
N LEU A 40 0.56 -1.07 6.64
CA LEU A 40 1.68 -0.55 5.85
C LEU A 40 2.70 0.23 6.70
N ALA A 41 3.94 0.29 6.21
CA ALA A 41 4.96 1.17 6.75
C ALA A 41 4.67 2.64 6.40
N LEU A 42 4.64 3.49 7.42
CA LEU A 42 4.46 4.93 7.30
C LEU A 42 5.70 5.58 6.70
N GLY A 43 5.53 6.56 5.81
CA GLY A 43 6.66 7.24 5.15
C GLY A 43 7.28 6.45 3.99
N TYR A 44 6.70 5.30 3.65
CA TYR A 44 7.12 4.42 2.55
C TYR A 44 5.96 4.20 1.57
N GLU A 45 5.09 5.19 1.38
CA GLU A 45 3.84 5.12 0.62
C GLU A 45 4.07 4.60 -0.81
N THR A 46 5.03 5.20 -1.53
CA THR A 46 5.42 4.78 -2.89
C THR A 46 6.15 3.43 -2.87
N ASP A 47 6.96 3.18 -1.84
CA ASP A 47 7.75 1.96 -1.69
C ASP A 47 6.90 0.72 -1.39
N ASN A 48 5.69 0.92 -0.88
CA ASN A 48 4.69 -0.13 -0.70
C ASN A 48 4.04 -0.56 -2.03
N LEU A 49 4.28 0.16 -3.13
CA LEU A 49 3.86 -0.25 -4.47
C LEU A 49 4.86 -1.24 -5.06
N ILE A 50 4.40 -2.11 -5.95
CA ILE A 50 5.32 -2.90 -6.79
C ILE A 50 6.17 -1.95 -7.66
N PRO A 51 7.44 -2.26 -7.96
CA PRO A 51 8.38 -1.34 -8.59
C PRO A 51 7.88 -0.71 -9.89
N SER A 52 7.20 -1.47 -10.75
CA SER A 52 6.65 -1.01 -12.03
C SER A 52 5.54 0.02 -11.90
N LEU A 53 4.93 0.17 -10.72
CA LEU A 53 3.90 1.18 -10.45
C LEU A 53 4.46 2.44 -9.77
N ARG A 54 5.78 2.50 -9.54
CA ARG A 54 6.45 3.65 -8.92
C ARG A 54 6.85 4.66 -9.98
N GLY A 55 6.78 5.94 -9.62
CA GLY A 55 7.23 7.04 -10.49
C GLY A 55 6.22 7.42 -11.58
N SER A 56 6.72 8.08 -12.62
CA SER A 56 5.89 8.63 -13.69
C SER A 56 5.15 7.53 -14.47
N GLY A 57 3.89 7.79 -14.81
CA GLY A 57 2.98 6.85 -15.42
C GLY A 57 2.45 5.76 -14.47
N GLY A 58 2.88 5.78 -13.20
CA GLY A 58 2.53 4.80 -12.19
C GLY A 58 1.21 5.07 -11.48
N ALA A 59 1.06 4.48 -10.29
CA ALA A 59 -0.19 4.56 -9.54
C ALA A 59 -0.58 5.99 -9.15
N GLN A 60 0.37 6.83 -8.73
CA GLN A 60 0.06 8.19 -8.32
C GLN A 60 -0.45 9.04 -9.48
N ASP A 61 0.11 8.89 -10.68
CA ASP A 61 -0.35 9.60 -11.87
C ASP A 61 -1.75 9.13 -12.28
N PHE A 62 -2.01 7.81 -12.23
CA PHE A 62 -3.34 7.25 -12.50
C PHE A 62 -4.42 7.86 -11.61
N PHE A 63 -4.13 8.01 -10.32
CA PHE A 63 -5.04 8.57 -9.33
C PHE A 63 -5.20 10.08 -9.51
N THR A 64 -4.09 10.80 -9.75
CA THR A 64 -4.08 12.25 -9.96
C THR A 64 -4.91 12.66 -11.18
N VAL A 65 -4.76 11.96 -12.31
CA VAL A 65 -5.53 12.23 -13.55
C VAL A 65 -7.04 12.04 -13.35
N ARG A 66 -7.44 11.24 -12.35
CA ARG A 66 -8.85 10.94 -12.04
C ARG A 66 -9.38 11.70 -10.83
N ASP A 67 -8.61 12.64 -10.31
CA ASP A 67 -8.93 13.37 -9.07
C ASP A 67 -9.24 12.45 -7.88
N ILE A 68 -8.59 11.28 -7.84
CA ILE A 68 -8.70 10.35 -6.71
C ILE A 68 -7.59 10.66 -5.72
N LYS A 69 -7.97 10.98 -4.47
CA LYS A 69 -7.00 11.29 -3.42
C LYS A 69 -6.16 10.07 -3.09
N TRP A 70 -4.85 10.28 -3.10
CA TRP A 70 -3.85 9.30 -2.70
C TRP A 70 -3.40 9.57 -1.26
N TRP A 71 -3.11 8.51 -0.52
CA TRP A 71 -2.52 8.62 0.81
C TRP A 71 -1.05 9.04 0.72
N LYS A 72 -0.70 10.20 1.31
CA LYS A 72 0.64 10.78 1.18
C LYS A 72 1.48 10.72 2.46
N SER A 73 0.86 10.49 3.61
CA SER A 73 1.53 10.50 4.90
C SER A 73 0.67 9.83 5.97
N SER A 74 1.28 9.49 7.11
CA SER A 74 0.62 8.93 8.29
C SER A 74 -0.56 9.74 8.86
N ARG A 75 -0.71 11.01 8.46
CA ARG A 75 -1.79 11.89 8.92
C ARG A 75 -2.83 12.20 7.85
N SER A 76 -2.61 11.76 6.62
CA SER A 76 -3.56 11.97 5.53
C SER A 76 -4.88 11.28 5.91
N GLY A 77 -5.98 12.04 5.94
CA GLY A 77 -7.34 11.54 6.19
C GLY A 77 -7.69 11.13 7.63
N ASP A 78 -6.73 11.08 8.55
CA ASP A 78 -6.97 10.63 9.94
C ASP A 78 -7.40 11.78 10.88
N GLN A 79 -7.38 13.05 10.42
CA GLN A 79 -7.85 14.20 11.19
C GLN A 79 -9.23 14.67 10.71
N CYS A 80 -10.08 15.11 11.65
CA CYS A 80 -11.35 15.74 11.31
C CYS A 80 -11.08 16.98 10.42
N GLY A 81 -11.77 17.08 9.29
CA GLY A 81 -11.59 18.15 8.32
C GLY A 81 -10.34 18.03 7.43
N THR A 82 -9.55 16.95 7.56
CA THR A 82 -8.54 16.64 6.53
C THR A 82 -9.15 15.87 5.38
N ASP A 83 -8.76 16.30 4.18
CA ASP A 83 -9.25 15.77 2.93
C ASP A 83 -8.28 14.72 2.39
N GLY A 84 -8.65 13.43 2.48
CA GLY A 84 -7.80 12.32 2.08
C GLY A 84 -8.23 10.96 2.63
N PRO A 85 -7.70 9.85 2.09
CA PRO A 85 -7.98 8.51 2.61
C PRO A 85 -7.35 8.31 3.99
N THR A 86 -8.10 7.73 4.94
CA THR A 86 -7.56 7.31 6.24
C THR A 86 -6.45 6.28 6.07
N ARG A 87 -5.60 6.09 7.07
CA ARG A 87 -4.52 5.09 7.02
C ARG A 87 -5.03 3.67 6.75
N ASN A 88 -6.17 3.30 7.33
CA ASN A 88 -6.78 1.99 7.09
C ASN A 88 -7.23 1.86 5.63
N LEU A 89 -7.83 2.91 5.08
CA LEU A 89 -8.23 2.95 3.68
C LEU A 89 -7.02 2.92 2.74
N ALA A 90 -5.91 3.54 3.12
CA ALA A 90 -4.66 3.56 2.37
C ALA A 90 -4.01 2.17 2.22
N SER A 91 -4.03 1.38 3.30
CA SER A 91 -3.56 -0.01 3.26
C SER A 91 -4.38 -0.85 2.28
N SER A 92 -5.70 -0.67 2.26
CA SER A 92 -6.59 -1.30 1.29
C SER A 92 -6.38 -0.76 -0.12
N GLN A 93 -6.23 0.56 -0.31
CA GLN A 93 -5.96 1.21 -1.59
C GLN A 93 -4.69 0.67 -2.24
N ILE A 94 -3.58 0.61 -1.50
CA ILE A 94 -2.29 0.12 -2.02
C ILE A 94 -2.38 -1.37 -2.36
N CYS A 95 -3.04 -2.19 -1.54
CA CYS A 95 -3.31 -3.59 -1.92
C CYS A 95 -4.12 -3.66 -3.22
N CYS A 96 -5.24 -2.93 -3.31
CA CYS A 96 -6.05 -2.89 -4.52
C CYS A 96 -5.25 -2.41 -5.73
N VAL A 97 -4.41 -1.39 -5.59
CA VAL A 97 -3.56 -0.89 -6.68
C VAL A 97 -2.54 -1.93 -7.12
N ASN A 98 -1.85 -2.58 -6.19
CA ASN A 98 -0.85 -3.60 -6.52
C ASN A 98 -1.45 -4.83 -7.22
N PHE A 99 -2.74 -5.12 -7.01
CA PHE A 99 -3.42 -6.23 -7.69
C PHE A 99 -4.19 -5.80 -8.94
N MET A 100 -5.01 -4.77 -8.83
CA MET A 100 -5.96 -4.37 -9.87
C MET A 100 -5.35 -3.46 -10.93
N LEU A 101 -4.39 -2.60 -10.57
CA LEU A 101 -3.81 -1.67 -11.54
C LEU A 101 -2.95 -2.37 -12.59
N PRO A 102 -2.12 -3.39 -12.24
CA PRO A 102 -1.52 -4.28 -13.21
C PRO A 102 -2.55 -4.95 -14.12
N LEU A 103 -3.64 -5.50 -13.57
CA LEU A 103 -4.68 -6.12 -14.39
C LEU A 103 -5.33 -5.15 -15.39
N ALA A 104 -5.53 -3.90 -14.99
CA ALA A 104 -6.19 -2.90 -15.82
C ALA A 104 -5.26 -2.22 -16.85
N SER A 105 -3.96 -2.13 -16.55
CA SER A 105 -3.05 -1.20 -17.25
C SER A 105 -1.73 -1.85 -17.71
N ALA A 106 -1.31 -2.95 -17.07
CA ALA A 106 -0.05 -3.64 -17.35
C ALA A 106 -0.13 -5.13 -16.95
N PRO A 107 -0.88 -5.97 -17.68
CA PRO A 107 -1.22 -7.33 -17.24
C PRO A 107 -0.01 -8.22 -16.96
N GLY A 108 1.13 -7.98 -17.63
CA GLY A 108 2.39 -8.68 -17.41
C GLY A 108 3.14 -8.30 -16.13
N ALA A 109 2.79 -7.21 -15.45
CA ALA A 109 3.47 -6.84 -14.21
C ALA A 109 3.20 -7.82 -13.05
N LEU A 110 2.13 -8.64 -13.14
CA LEU A 110 1.85 -9.67 -12.14
C LEU A 110 2.69 -10.93 -12.30
N THR A 111 3.24 -11.20 -13.49
CA THR A 111 4.12 -12.36 -13.71
C THR A 111 5.53 -12.15 -13.17
N GLU A 112 5.91 -10.91 -12.82
CA GLU A 112 7.20 -10.57 -12.22
C GLU A 112 7.18 -10.67 -10.67
N LEU A 113 6.03 -11.02 -10.08
CA LEU A 113 5.84 -11.14 -8.63
C LEU A 113 6.08 -12.56 -8.09
N SER A 114 6.38 -13.53 -8.97
CA SER A 114 6.68 -14.93 -8.64
C SER A 114 8.16 -15.17 -8.34
#